data_AF-A0A2U1UXQ6-F1
#
_entry.id   AF-A0A2U1UXQ6-F1
#
_cell.length_a   1.000
_cell.length_b   1.000
_cell.length_c   1.000
_cell.angle_alpha   90.00
_cell.angle_beta   90.00
_cell.angle_gamma   90.00
#
_symmetry.space_group_name_H-M   'P 1'
#
loop_
_entity.id
_entity.type
_entity.pdbx_description
1 polymer ?
#
loop_
_entity_poly.entity_id
_entity_poly.type
_entity_poly.pdbx_seq_one_letter_code
_entity_poly.pdbx_strand_id
1 'polypeptide(L)' 'MSNTEQNNTEKKPDDLVRERAFLMWEADGQPEGGAEQYWHRARERIEAETHSAYPPMQTGAHRS' A
#
# COMPACT_ATOMS: atom_id res chain seq x y z
N MET A 1 -0.96 10.00 -28.99
CA MET A 1 -0.39 8.69 -28.64
C MET A 1 -0.52 8.56 -27.14
N SER A 2 -1.39 7.64 -26.71
CA SER A 2 -1.72 7.41 -25.30
C SER A 2 -0.55 6.71 -24.62
N ASN A 3 0.31 7.45 -23.93
CA ASN A 3 1.29 6.84 -23.03
C ASN A 3 0.64 6.66 -21.66
N THR A 4 -0.23 5.65 -21.58
CA THR A 4 -0.53 4.97 -20.31
C THR A 4 0.66 4.08 -19.97
N GLU A 5 1.81 4.71 -19.71
CA GLU A 5 3.03 4.04 -19.27
C GLU A 5 3.20 4.33 -17.78
N GLN A 6 2.36 3.73 -16.92
CA GLN A 6 2.66 3.43 -15.53
C GLN A 6 1.82 2.22 -15.08
N ASN A 7 2.17 1.06 -15.62
CA ASN A 7 1.56 -0.24 -15.34
C ASN A 7 2.10 -0.82 -14.00
N ASN A 8 1.94 -0.09 -12.89
CA ASN A 8 2.25 -0.56 -11.52
C ASN A 8 1.27 -0.02 -10.45
N THR A 9 0.13 0.55 -10.86
CA THR A 9 -0.82 1.29 -10.01
C THR A 9 -2.27 0.79 -10.13
N GLU A 10 -2.51 -0.39 -10.71
CA GLU A 10 -3.88 -0.88 -10.92
C GLU A 10 -4.47 -1.64 -9.73
N LYS A 11 -3.65 -2.08 -8.75
CA LYS A 11 -4.15 -2.42 -7.41
C LYS A 11 -4.00 -1.20 -6.52
N LYS A 12 -5.12 -0.66 -6.03
CA LYS A 12 -5.08 0.43 -5.06
C LYS A 12 -4.28 -0.03 -3.83
N PRO A 13 -3.47 0.84 -3.21
CA PRO A 13 -2.77 0.50 -1.98
C PRO A 13 -3.76 -0.05 -0.94
N ASP A 14 -4.97 0.48 -0.87
CA ASP A 14 -6.04 -0.02 0.00
C ASP A 14 -6.42 -1.50 -0.26
N ASP A 15 -6.47 -1.94 -1.52
CA ASP A 15 -6.80 -3.33 -1.87
C ASP A 15 -5.67 -4.29 -1.47
N LEU A 16 -4.40 -3.87 -1.66
CA LEU A 16 -3.24 -4.63 -1.20
C LEU A 16 -3.22 -4.73 0.34
N VAL A 17 -3.56 -3.65 1.03
CA VAL A 17 -3.61 -3.60 2.48
C VAL A 17 -4.66 -4.54 3.02
N ARG A 18 -5.86 -4.56 2.42
CA ARG A 18 -6.93 -5.48 2.82
C ARG A 18 -6.53 -6.94 2.63
N GLU A 19 -5.96 -7.29 1.49
CA GLU A 19 -5.52 -8.66 1.20
C GLU A 19 -4.40 -9.10 2.14
N ARG A 20 -3.38 -8.24 2.33
CA ARG A 20 -2.25 -8.48 3.24
C ARG A 20 -2.69 -8.62 4.70
N ALA A 21 -3.62 -7.76 5.14
CA ALA A 21 -4.18 -7.82 6.48
C ALA A 21 -5.00 -9.08 6.70
N PHE A 22 -5.83 -9.46 5.73
CA PHE A 22 -6.64 -10.67 5.79
C PHE A 22 -5.77 -11.93 5.89
N LEU A 23 -4.74 -12.04 5.06
CA LEU A 23 -3.78 -13.17 5.12
C LEU A 23 -3.06 -13.24 6.47
N MET A 24 -2.66 -12.08 7.02
CA MET A 24 -1.97 -12.03 8.31
C MET A 24 -2.92 -12.41 9.47
N TRP A 25 -4.17 -11.94 9.43
CA TRP A 25 -5.19 -12.25 10.42
C TRP A 25 -5.66 -13.71 10.35
N GLU A 26 -5.79 -14.27 9.14
CA GLU A 26 -6.15 -15.68 8.92
C GLU A 26 -5.03 -16.61 9.41
N ALA A 27 -3.77 -16.28 9.11
CA ALA A 27 -2.60 -17.05 9.57
C ALA A 27 -2.47 -17.09 11.10
N ASP A 28 -2.94 -16.05 11.80
CA ASP A 28 -2.91 -15.94 13.27
C ASP A 28 -4.13 -16.62 13.95
N GLY A 29 -5.03 -17.21 13.16
CA GLY A 29 -6.20 -17.94 13.66
C GLY A 29 -7.45 -17.07 13.85
N GLN A 30 -7.55 -15.96 13.11
CA GLN A 30 -8.70 -15.05 13.11
C GLN A 30 -9.12 -14.57 14.52
N PRO A 31 -8.20 -13.97 15.30
CA PRO A 31 -8.55 -13.43 16.61
C PRO A 31 -9.68 -12.40 16.51
N GLU A 32 -10.71 -12.56 17.33
CA GLU A 32 -11.87 -11.67 17.37
C GLU A 32 -11.41 -10.26 17.82
N GLY A 33 -11.64 -9.25 16.98
CA GLY A 33 -11.18 -7.86 17.23
C GLY A 33 -9.74 -7.54 16.81
N GLY A 34 -8.98 -8.50 16.26
CA GLY A 34 -7.61 -8.25 15.80
C GLY A 34 -7.51 -7.64 14.40
N ALA A 35 -8.56 -7.74 13.59
CA ALA A 35 -8.53 -7.41 12.16
C ALA A 35 -8.09 -5.97 11.86
N GLU A 36 -8.51 -4.99 12.67
CA GLU A 36 -8.12 -3.58 12.51
C GLU A 36 -6.63 -3.38 12.77
N GLN A 37 -6.06 -4.04 13.80
CA GLN A 37 -4.63 -3.96 14.09
C GLN A 37 -3.80 -4.53 12.94
N TYR A 38 -4.26 -5.64 12.35
CA TYR A 38 -3.63 -6.24 11.18
C TYR A 38 -3.75 -5.35 9.93
N TRP A 39 -4.87 -4.64 9.77
CA TRP A 39 -5.05 -3.65 8.70
C TRP A 39 -4.07 -2.50 8.79
N HIS A 40 -3.90 -1.89 9.98
CA HIS A 40 -2.91 -0.83 10.18
C HIS A 40 -1.48 -1.30 9.91
N ARG A 41 -1.09 -2.48 10.42
CA ARG A 41 0.25 -3.06 10.18
C ARG A 41 0.52 -3.34 8.70
N ALA A 42 -0.48 -3.88 7.98
CA ALA A 42 -0.37 -4.14 6.55
C ALA A 42 -0.22 -2.84 5.75
N ARG A 43 -0.93 -1.79 6.16
CA ARG A 43 -0.86 -0.46 5.58
C ARG A 43 0.53 0.14 5.70
N GLU A 44 1.10 0.17 6.89
CA GLU A 44 2.45 0.72 7.11
C GLU A 44 3.51 -0.02 6.29
N ARG A 45 3.40 -1.36 6.18
CA ARG A 45 4.28 -2.19 5.35
C ARG A 45 4.21 -1.80 3.87
N ILE A 46 3.01 -1.67 3.33
CA ILE A 46 2.78 -1.36 1.91
C ILE A 46 3.14 0.09 1.60
N GLU A 47 2.82 1.04 2.49
CA GLU A 47 3.24 2.43 2.37
C GLU A 47 4.77 2.53 2.40
N ALA A 48 5.46 1.78 3.27
CA ALA A 48 6.93 1.72 3.31
C ALA A 48 7.53 1.08 2.05
N GLU A 49 6.95 -0.03 1.54
CA GLU A 49 7.36 -0.64 0.27
C GLU A 49 7.15 0.32 -0.91
N THR A 50 6.06 1.10 -0.92
CA THR A 50 5.75 2.07 -1.97
C THR A 50 6.65 3.31 -1.90
N HIS A 51 6.88 3.86 -0.70
CA HIS A 51 7.79 4.99 -0.47
C HIS A 51 9.27 4.62 -0.67
N SER A 52 9.63 3.34 -0.49
CA SER A 52 11.00 2.85 -0.75
C SER A 52 11.22 2.54 -2.23
N ALA A 53 10.20 1.99 -2.92
CA ALA A 53 10.25 1.69 -4.35
C ALA A 53 10.09 2.91 -5.25
N TYR A 54 9.63 4.05 -4.71
CA TYR A 54 9.51 5.31 -5.42
C TYR A 54 10.17 6.42 -4.59
N PRO A 55 11.38 6.93 -4.93
CA PRO A 55 11.81 8.20 -4.36
C PRO A 55 10.71 9.21 -4.68
N PRO A 56 10.25 10.03 -3.71
CA PRO A 56 9.23 11.02 -3.99
C PRO A 56 9.79 11.89 -5.10
N MET A 57 9.26 11.72 -6.32
CA MET A 57 9.44 12.70 -7.37
C MET A 57 8.71 13.94 -6.84
N GLN A 58 9.44 14.76 -6.07
CA GLN A 58 9.05 16.09 -5.66
C GLN A 58 8.96 16.92 -6.94
N THR A 59 7.89 16.73 -7.70
CA THR A 59 7.46 17.69 -8.71
C THR A 59 6.83 18.86 -7.95
N GLY A 60 7.72 19.72 -7.47
CA GLY A 60 7.41 20.94 -6.77
C GLY A 60 8.57 21.94 -6.74
N ALA A 61 9.62 21.72 -7.54
CA ALA A 61 10.47 22.80 -8.00
C ALA A 61 9.72 23.61 -9.07
N HIS A 62 8.74 24.41 -8.64
CA HIS A 62 8.28 25.61 -9.33
C HIS A 62 7.86 26.58 -8.21
N ARG A 63 8.22 27.86 -8.18
CA ARG A 63 8.51 28.80 -9.23
C ARG A 63 9.35 29.90 -8.59
N SER A 64 10.34 30.35 -9.36
CA SER A 64 11.34 31.39 -9.12
C SER A 64 10.81 32.70 -8.52
#